data_AF-A0A4V1ZAR7-F1
#
_entry.id   AF-A0A4V1ZAR7-F1
#
_cell.length_a   1.000
_cell.length_b   1.000
_cell.length_c   1.000
_cell.angle_alpha   90.00
_cell.angle_beta   90.00
_cell.angle_gamma   90.00
#
_symmetry.space_group_name_H-M   'P 1'
#
loop_
_entity.id
_entity.type
_entity.pdbx_description
1 polymer ?
#
loop_
_entity_poly.entity_id
_entity_poly.type
_entity_poly.pdbx_seq_one_letter_code
_entity_poly.pdbx_strand_id
1 'polypeptide(L)'
;MKHSLLLFLLLPLHAFAQYRPTYTGPTMQQNQQSRQDFNRMVNQRTQDFQMRQMQRYRSGQGSPQLLREMQQQAQAHQLELEKNANEKLAQLAQQQQLKRQEHPAANPQQAAAQQKEDSRQLTLLAVRNYREVFLPGQMTTVLQAEKLAPEGQQQLHNLNAKLADKSWWKKQDAAQLASALTAYSDTLTSLTTSLLGFNLASPPAVPAPFSVSALETQLATHVFDQKAATQLLQDAALTEKLVAGDQLIKAVNDFSSLSAAAAAGGELQRNPKKVQEDVLASLHVVGKGMDRYNARVRAQNNVFDAEKALLKSTSAYVAKNRK
;
A
#
# COMPACT_ATOMS: atom_id res chain seq x y z
N MET A 1 -83.79 -3.86 6.86
CA MET A 1 -83.11 -4.09 5.56
C MET A 1 -82.11 -5.20 5.77
N LYS A 2 -82.51 -6.47 5.61
CA LYS A 2 -82.22 -7.36 4.47
C LYS A 2 -80.72 -7.47 4.10
N HIS A 3 -80.12 -8.58 4.59
CA HIS A 3 -79.18 -9.51 3.94
C HIS A 3 -77.77 -8.94 3.62
N SER A 4 -76.64 -9.60 3.89
CA SER A 4 -76.28 -11.02 3.73
C SER A 4 -75.05 -11.32 4.62
N LEU A 5 -75.00 -12.41 5.39
CA LEU A 5 -74.55 -13.74 4.94
C LEU A 5 -73.18 -13.63 4.26
N LEU A 6 -72.08 -14.05 4.87
CA LEU A 6 -71.63 -15.44 5.00
C LEU A 6 -70.19 -15.32 5.54
N LEU A 7 -69.61 -16.19 6.34
CA LEU A 7 -70.04 -17.40 7.02
C LEU A 7 -68.75 -17.89 7.68
N PHE A 8 -68.89 -18.44 8.89
CA PHE A 8 -68.22 -19.69 9.31
C PHE A 8 -66.69 -19.65 9.40
N LEU A 9 -66.03 -20.14 10.44
CA LEU A 9 -66.42 -21.08 11.48
C LEU A 9 -65.20 -21.11 12.42
N LEU A 10 -65.48 -21.26 13.71
CA LEU A 10 -64.67 -22.02 14.66
C LEU A 10 -63.37 -21.39 15.21
N LEU A 11 -63.58 -20.56 16.25
CA LEU A 11 -63.02 -20.80 17.58
C LEU A 11 -63.38 -22.23 18.10
N PRO A 12 -62.84 -22.79 19.22
CA PRO A 12 -61.67 -22.41 20.05
C PRO A 12 -60.88 -23.65 20.61
N LEU A 13 -59.96 -23.36 21.55
CA LEU A 13 -59.51 -24.18 22.71
C LEU A 13 -58.13 -24.87 22.66
N HIS A 14 -57.18 -24.17 23.30
CA HIS A 14 -56.14 -24.60 24.25
C HIS A 14 -56.00 -26.10 24.58
N ALA A 15 -54.79 -26.65 24.39
CA ALA A 15 -53.95 -27.21 25.46
C ALA A 15 -52.59 -27.77 24.93
N PHE A 16 -51.54 -27.46 25.70
CA PHE A 16 -50.16 -27.98 25.80
C PHE A 16 -49.71 -29.23 25.04
N ALA A 17 -48.51 -29.16 24.43
CA ALA A 17 -47.43 -30.16 24.60
C ALA A 17 -46.08 -29.64 24.05
N GLN A 18 -45.03 -29.80 24.84
CA GLN A 18 -43.63 -29.55 24.49
C GLN A 18 -43.19 -30.45 23.32
N TYR A 19 -42.66 -29.85 22.24
CA TYR A 19 -41.66 -30.52 21.39
C TYR A 19 -40.72 -29.45 20.78
N ARG A 20 -39.44 -29.80 20.72
CA ARG A 20 -38.24 -28.97 20.58
C ARG A 20 -38.29 -27.85 19.52
N PRO A 21 -37.53 -26.75 19.70
CA PRO A 21 -37.26 -25.84 18.61
C PRO A 21 -36.50 -26.60 17.51
N THR A 22 -37.11 -26.72 16.34
CA THR A 22 -36.45 -27.13 15.11
C THR A 22 -35.33 -26.13 14.86
N TYR A 23 -34.11 -26.51 15.26
CA TYR A 23 -32.91 -25.75 15.00
C TYR A 23 -32.76 -25.66 13.49
N THR A 24 -33.08 -24.50 12.93
CA THR A 24 -32.64 -24.10 11.61
C THR A 24 -31.12 -24.14 11.63
N GLY A 25 -30.56 -25.22 11.09
CA GLY A 25 -29.11 -25.38 10.95
C GLY A 25 -28.49 -24.21 10.18
N PRO A 26 -27.16 -24.04 10.21
CA PRO A 26 -26.52 -22.99 9.45
C PRO A 26 -26.90 -23.18 7.97
N THR A 27 -27.65 -22.20 7.50
CA THR A 27 -28.34 -22.15 6.23
C THR A 27 -27.33 -22.13 5.08
N MET A 28 -27.78 -22.44 3.86
CA MET A 28 -27.03 -22.23 2.60
C MET A 28 -26.26 -20.89 2.52
N GLN A 29 -26.63 -19.89 3.33
CA GLN A 29 -25.90 -18.63 3.53
C GLN A 29 -24.43 -18.84 3.88
N GLN A 30 -24.06 -19.78 4.76
CA GLN A 30 -22.65 -19.95 5.16
C GLN A 30 -21.80 -20.52 4.01
N ASN A 31 -22.42 -21.33 3.15
CA ASN A 31 -21.80 -21.90 1.96
C ASN A 31 -21.67 -20.83 0.84
N GLN A 32 -22.66 -19.95 0.68
CA GLN A 32 -22.57 -18.80 -0.22
C GLN A 32 -21.55 -17.76 0.26
N GLN A 33 -21.47 -17.52 1.56
CA GLN A 33 -20.58 -16.51 2.15
C GLN A 33 -19.11 -16.87 1.95
N SER A 34 -18.72 -18.13 2.17
CA SER A 34 -17.35 -18.57 1.89
C SER A 34 -16.96 -18.50 0.40
N ARG A 35 -17.90 -18.80 -0.51
CA ARG A 35 -17.69 -18.65 -1.96
C ARG A 35 -17.57 -17.19 -2.36
N GLN A 36 -18.37 -16.32 -1.75
CA GLN A 36 -18.29 -14.87 -1.94
C GLN A 36 -16.98 -14.30 -1.39
N ASP A 37 -16.54 -14.75 -0.21
CA ASP A 37 -15.29 -14.31 0.41
C ASP A 37 -14.08 -14.80 -0.39
N PHE A 38 -14.11 -16.02 -0.92
CA PHE A 38 -13.09 -16.52 -1.83
C PHE A 38 -13.07 -15.77 -3.16
N ASN A 39 -14.22 -15.60 -3.82
CA ASN A 39 -14.30 -14.84 -5.07
C ASN A 39 -13.87 -13.38 -4.85
N ARG A 40 -14.22 -12.77 -3.71
CA ARG A 40 -13.69 -11.47 -3.30
C ARG A 40 -12.18 -11.52 -3.14
N MET A 41 -11.63 -12.50 -2.43
CA MET A 41 -10.19 -12.64 -2.21
C MET A 41 -9.40 -12.81 -3.52
N VAL A 42 -9.87 -13.69 -4.42
CA VAL A 42 -9.22 -13.93 -5.72
C VAL A 42 -9.34 -12.71 -6.64
N ASN A 43 -10.52 -12.10 -6.73
CA ASN A 43 -10.72 -10.92 -7.56
C ASN A 43 -9.94 -9.71 -7.01
N GLN A 44 -9.88 -9.54 -5.70
CA GLN A 44 -9.08 -8.50 -5.05
C GLN A 44 -7.59 -8.70 -5.30
N ARG A 45 -7.06 -9.94 -5.16
CA ARG A 45 -5.64 -10.21 -5.45
C ARG A 45 -5.29 -10.02 -6.91
N THR A 46 -6.21 -10.36 -7.83
CA THR A 46 -6.03 -10.13 -9.26
C THR A 46 -6.02 -8.64 -9.60
N GLN A 47 -6.92 -7.86 -9.01
CA GLN A 47 -6.92 -6.40 -9.15
C GLN A 47 -5.66 -5.76 -8.56
N ASP A 48 -5.21 -6.19 -7.39
CA ASP A 48 -3.99 -5.68 -6.76
C ASP A 48 -2.74 -5.98 -7.59
N PHE A 49 -2.68 -7.18 -8.20
CA PHE A 49 -1.61 -7.54 -9.12
C PHE A 49 -1.62 -6.64 -10.37
N GLN A 50 -2.80 -6.39 -10.97
CA GLN A 50 -2.93 -5.48 -12.11
C GLN A 50 -2.61 -4.02 -11.74
N MET A 51 -3.05 -3.53 -10.57
CA MET A 51 -2.71 -2.19 -10.09
C MET A 51 -1.21 -2.03 -9.87
N ARG A 52 -0.56 -3.03 -9.26
CA ARG A 52 0.91 -3.02 -9.09
C ARG A 52 1.64 -3.06 -10.42
N GLN A 53 1.12 -3.77 -11.43
CA GLN A 53 1.68 -3.71 -12.78
C GLN A 53 1.54 -2.29 -13.36
N MET A 54 0.36 -1.68 -13.31
CA MET A 54 0.13 -0.35 -13.91
C MET A 54 0.93 0.78 -13.22
N GLN A 55 1.05 0.76 -11.89
CA GLN A 55 1.82 1.78 -11.16
C GLN A 55 3.32 1.74 -11.48
N ARG A 56 3.84 0.58 -11.92
CA ARG A 56 5.29 0.38 -12.16
C ARG A 56 5.75 0.73 -13.57
N TYR A 57 4.85 0.84 -14.55
CA TYR A 57 5.20 1.28 -15.91
C TYR A 57 5.36 2.79 -16.08
N ARG A 58 5.15 3.60 -15.02
CA ARG A 58 5.26 5.07 -15.09
C ARG A 58 6.67 5.63 -14.78
N SER A 59 7.60 4.83 -14.27
CA SER A 59 8.93 5.34 -13.86
C SER A 59 10.06 4.79 -14.73
N GLY A 60 10.63 5.66 -15.56
CA GLY A 60 12.07 5.69 -15.84
C GLY A 60 12.47 5.44 -17.29
N GLN A 61 13.07 6.42 -17.94
CA GLN A 61 13.81 6.27 -19.19
C GLN A 61 15.07 7.18 -19.13
N GLY A 62 16.14 6.73 -18.45
CA GLY A 62 17.50 7.21 -18.75
C GLY A 62 18.51 7.08 -17.61
N SER A 63 19.23 5.95 -17.50
CA SER A 63 20.41 5.72 -16.63
C SER A 63 20.99 4.29 -16.87
N PRO A 64 22.23 3.95 -16.45
CA PRO A 64 23.15 3.02 -17.16
C PRO A 64 22.63 1.59 -17.29
N GLN A 65 22.76 1.03 -18.50
CA GLN A 65 22.08 -0.20 -18.95
C GLN A 65 22.29 -1.42 -18.06
N LEU A 66 23.52 -1.70 -17.60
CA LEU A 66 23.84 -2.95 -16.91
C LEU A 66 23.17 -3.10 -15.53
N LEU A 67 23.17 -2.03 -14.72
CA LEU A 67 22.53 -2.05 -13.40
C LEU A 67 21.00 -2.07 -13.53
N ARG A 68 20.48 -1.41 -14.57
CA ARG A 68 19.05 -1.36 -14.87
C ARG A 68 18.52 -2.70 -15.37
N GLU A 69 19.25 -3.38 -16.25
CA GLU A 69 18.88 -4.71 -16.76
C GLU A 69 18.84 -5.73 -15.62
N MET A 70 19.84 -5.74 -14.74
CA MET A 70 19.84 -6.62 -13.57
C MET A 70 18.65 -6.32 -12.63
N GLN A 71 18.34 -5.04 -12.41
CA GLN A 71 17.20 -4.63 -11.59
C GLN A 71 15.85 -4.99 -12.25
N GLN A 72 15.73 -4.83 -13.56
CA GLN A 72 14.55 -5.21 -14.33
C GLN A 72 14.36 -6.72 -14.38
N GLN A 73 15.45 -7.49 -14.50
CA GLN A 73 15.41 -8.95 -14.49
C GLN A 73 15.02 -9.49 -13.10
N ALA A 74 15.58 -8.92 -12.02
CA ALA A 74 15.17 -9.25 -10.66
C ALA A 74 13.68 -8.92 -10.42
N GLN A 75 13.19 -7.79 -10.94
CA GLN A 75 11.78 -7.42 -10.86
C GLN A 75 10.88 -8.35 -11.69
N ALA A 76 11.29 -8.72 -12.91
CA ALA A 76 10.55 -9.65 -13.75
C ALA A 76 10.46 -11.04 -13.10
N HIS A 77 11.57 -11.51 -12.53
CA HIS A 77 11.60 -12.77 -11.79
C HIS A 77 10.67 -12.74 -10.56
N GLN A 78 10.70 -11.66 -9.79
CA GLN A 78 9.79 -11.48 -8.65
C GLN A 78 8.32 -11.52 -9.08
N LEU A 79 7.96 -10.89 -10.21
CA LEU A 79 6.60 -10.91 -10.75
C LEU A 79 6.18 -12.31 -11.17
N GLU A 80 7.09 -13.07 -11.78
CA GLU A 80 6.85 -14.46 -12.15
C GLU A 80 6.59 -15.34 -10.92
N LEU A 81 7.37 -15.16 -9.85
CA LEU A 81 7.15 -15.86 -8.58
C LEU A 81 5.78 -15.51 -7.98
N GLU A 82 5.39 -14.24 -7.97
CA GLU A 82 4.08 -13.79 -7.47
C GLU A 82 2.92 -14.39 -8.29
N LYS A 83 3.09 -14.43 -9.61
CA LYS A 83 2.11 -15.06 -10.52
C LYS A 83 1.97 -16.56 -10.22
N ASN A 84 3.09 -17.28 -10.15
CA ASN A 84 3.12 -18.71 -9.85
C ASN A 84 2.53 -19.03 -8.48
N ALA A 85 2.75 -18.16 -7.48
CA ALA A 85 2.16 -18.30 -6.15
C ALA A 85 0.62 -18.16 -6.19
N ASN A 86 0.10 -17.20 -6.96
CA ASN A 86 -1.35 -17.04 -7.15
C ASN A 86 -1.95 -18.21 -7.94
N GLU A 87 -1.27 -18.70 -8.97
CA GLU A 87 -1.71 -19.87 -9.75
C GLU A 87 -1.83 -21.12 -8.87
N LYS A 88 -0.86 -21.38 -7.98
CA LYS A 88 -0.92 -22.51 -7.03
C LYS A 88 -2.14 -22.44 -6.11
N LEU A 89 -2.50 -21.24 -5.65
CA LEU A 89 -3.70 -21.04 -4.83
C LEU A 89 -4.98 -21.30 -5.63
N ALA A 90 -5.05 -20.81 -6.87
CA ALA A 90 -6.19 -21.04 -7.75
C ALA A 90 -6.35 -22.53 -8.08
N GLN A 91 -5.25 -23.22 -8.38
CA GLN A 91 -5.24 -24.66 -8.63
C GLN A 91 -5.72 -25.46 -7.42
N LEU A 92 -5.24 -25.16 -6.21
CA LEU A 92 -5.69 -25.85 -5.00
C LEU A 92 -7.19 -25.64 -4.76
N ALA A 93 -7.69 -24.41 -4.94
CA ALA A 93 -9.11 -24.12 -4.78
C ALA A 93 -9.97 -24.86 -5.81
N GLN A 94 -9.53 -24.91 -7.08
CA GLN A 94 -10.20 -25.65 -8.14
C GLN A 94 -10.22 -27.15 -7.84
N GLN A 95 -9.10 -27.72 -7.41
CA GLN A 95 -9.02 -29.14 -7.03
C GLN A 95 -9.96 -29.47 -5.86
N GLN A 96 -10.03 -28.63 -4.83
CA GLN A 96 -10.97 -28.81 -3.72
C GLN A 96 -12.43 -28.73 -4.20
N GLN A 97 -12.74 -27.82 -5.14
CA GLN A 97 -14.07 -27.74 -5.73
C GLN A 97 -14.43 -28.98 -6.55
N LEU A 98 -13.51 -29.51 -7.35
CA LEU A 98 -13.71 -30.74 -8.12
C LEU A 98 -13.92 -31.93 -7.19
N LYS A 99 -13.07 -32.10 -6.17
CA LYS A 99 -13.21 -33.15 -5.15
C LYS A 99 -14.56 -33.13 -4.46
N ARG A 100 -15.13 -31.95 -4.18
CA ARG A 100 -16.48 -31.83 -3.59
C ARG A 100 -17.60 -32.20 -4.55
N GLN A 101 -17.39 -32.08 -5.86
CA GLN A 101 -18.37 -32.49 -6.88
C GLN A 101 -18.31 -34.00 -7.12
N GLU A 102 -17.10 -34.57 -7.16
CA GLU A 102 -16.86 -36.00 -7.35
C GLU A 102 -17.24 -36.82 -6.10
N HIS A 103 -16.97 -36.25 -4.92
CA HIS A 103 -17.23 -36.87 -3.63
C HIS A 103 -18.01 -35.90 -2.72
N PRO A 104 -19.33 -35.74 -2.97
CA PRO A 104 -20.17 -34.92 -2.11
C PRO A 104 -20.25 -35.55 -0.71
N ALA A 105 -20.16 -34.72 0.32
CA ALA A 105 -20.27 -35.17 1.70
C ALA A 105 -21.65 -35.82 1.97
N ALA A 106 -21.67 -36.90 2.75
CA ALA A 106 -22.88 -37.69 2.98
C ALA A 106 -23.92 -36.95 3.84
N ASN A 107 -23.50 -35.95 4.62
CA ASN A 107 -24.39 -35.13 5.42
C ASN A 107 -23.85 -33.69 5.60
N PRO A 108 -24.68 -32.74 6.07
CA PRO A 108 -24.27 -31.35 6.26
C PRO A 108 -23.11 -31.15 7.25
N GLN A 109 -22.99 -32.01 8.27
CA GLN A 109 -21.91 -31.91 9.26
C GLN A 109 -20.55 -32.27 8.64
N GLN A 110 -20.51 -33.33 7.83
CA GLN A 110 -19.33 -33.71 7.06
C GLN A 110 -18.98 -32.65 6.00
N ALA A 111 -19.99 -32.06 5.35
CA ALA A 111 -19.77 -30.97 4.40
C ALA A 111 -19.09 -29.75 5.06
N ALA A 112 -19.58 -29.35 6.25
CA ALA A 112 -18.99 -28.25 7.00
C ALA A 112 -17.57 -28.55 7.50
N ALA A 113 -17.31 -29.79 7.94
CA ALA A 113 -15.98 -30.23 8.35
C ALA A 113 -14.99 -30.22 7.18
N GLN A 114 -15.40 -30.74 6.01
CA GLN A 114 -14.60 -30.72 4.78
C GLN A 114 -14.29 -29.28 4.33
N GLN A 115 -15.29 -28.40 4.37
CA GLN A 115 -15.11 -26.99 4.02
C GLN A 115 -14.12 -26.26 4.96
N LYS A 116 -14.12 -26.60 6.26
CA LYS A 116 -13.19 -26.04 7.24
C LYS A 116 -11.76 -26.52 7.01
N GLU A 117 -11.58 -27.76 6.60
CA GLU A 117 -10.25 -28.29 6.25
C GLU A 117 -9.75 -27.68 4.93
N ASP A 118 -10.62 -27.58 3.93
CA ASP A 118 -10.31 -26.92 2.65
C ASP A 118 -9.84 -25.47 2.86
N SER A 119 -10.57 -24.70 3.67
CA SER A 119 -10.23 -23.31 3.97
C SER A 119 -8.91 -23.21 4.74
N ARG A 120 -8.66 -24.11 5.69
CA ARG A 120 -7.38 -24.19 6.41
C ARG A 120 -6.21 -24.45 5.47
N GLN A 121 -6.34 -25.36 4.51
CA GLN A 121 -5.31 -25.65 3.51
C GLN A 121 -5.04 -24.46 2.59
N LEU A 122 -6.09 -23.78 2.13
CA LEU A 122 -5.96 -22.55 1.34
C LEU A 122 -5.26 -21.44 2.11
N THR A 123 -5.65 -21.21 3.36
CA THR A 123 -5.00 -20.22 4.22
C THR A 123 -3.55 -20.57 4.50
N LEU A 124 -3.23 -21.84 4.76
CA LEU A 124 -1.85 -22.29 4.96
C LEU A 124 -0.98 -22.00 3.72
N LEU A 125 -1.48 -22.31 2.52
CA LEU A 125 -0.78 -22.00 1.28
C LEU A 125 -0.65 -20.48 1.07
N ALA A 126 -1.70 -19.72 1.38
CA ALA A 126 -1.68 -18.27 1.23
C ALA A 126 -0.66 -17.60 2.16
N VAL A 127 -0.57 -18.05 3.42
CA VAL A 127 0.41 -17.56 4.39
C VAL A 127 1.84 -17.94 3.98
N ARG A 128 2.05 -19.16 3.46
CA ARG A 128 3.36 -19.57 2.92
C ARG A 128 3.77 -18.70 1.74
N ASN A 129 2.89 -18.55 0.75
CA ASN A 129 3.13 -17.72 -0.42
C ASN A 129 3.42 -16.27 -0.03
N TYR A 130 2.69 -15.72 0.93
CA TYR A 130 2.94 -14.37 1.43
C TYR A 130 4.35 -14.22 1.99
N ARG A 131 4.75 -15.12 2.90
CA ARG A 131 6.06 -15.12 3.53
C ARG A 131 7.20 -15.30 2.53
N GLU A 132 7.05 -16.24 1.59
CA GLU A 132 8.15 -16.67 0.72
C GLU A 132 8.28 -15.83 -0.54
N VAL A 133 7.20 -15.22 -1.00
CA VAL A 133 7.17 -14.51 -2.28
C VAL A 133 6.78 -13.04 -2.10
N PHE A 134 5.62 -12.77 -1.52
CA PHE A 134 5.06 -11.41 -1.56
C PHE A 134 5.76 -10.46 -0.59
N LEU A 135 6.08 -10.89 0.63
CA LEU A 135 6.73 -10.03 1.62
C LEU A 135 8.13 -9.57 1.16
N PRO A 136 9.03 -10.44 0.63
CA PRO A 136 10.29 -10.00 0.03
C PRO A 136 10.13 -9.01 -1.13
N GLY A 137 9.14 -9.24 -2.00
CA GLY A 137 8.83 -8.32 -3.11
C GLY A 137 8.34 -6.95 -2.63
N GLN A 138 7.53 -6.93 -1.57
CA GLN A 138 7.06 -5.70 -0.92
C GLN A 138 8.20 -4.95 -0.25
N MET A 139 9.05 -5.65 0.49
CA MET A 139 10.23 -5.07 1.14
C MET A 139 11.14 -4.40 0.11
N THR A 140 11.43 -5.10 -1.00
CA THR A 140 12.22 -4.54 -2.11
C THR A 140 11.59 -3.27 -2.68
N THR A 141 10.26 -3.26 -2.85
CA THR A 141 9.53 -2.09 -3.37
C THR A 141 9.61 -0.90 -2.42
N VAL A 142 9.42 -1.14 -1.12
CA VAL A 142 9.50 -0.11 -0.07
C VAL A 142 10.90 0.50 -0.03
N LEU A 143 11.94 -0.35 0.06
CA LEU A 143 13.34 0.10 0.12
C LEU A 143 13.79 0.87 -1.13
N GLN A 144 13.24 0.52 -2.30
CA GLN A 144 13.50 1.26 -3.54
C GLN A 144 12.81 2.63 -3.51
N ALA A 145 11.59 2.71 -2.97
CA ALA A 145 10.82 3.94 -2.88
C ALA A 145 11.34 4.94 -1.84
N GLU A 146 12.30 4.57 -0.98
CA GLU A 146 13.00 5.49 -0.06
C GLU A 146 13.96 6.44 -0.76
N LYS A 147 14.30 6.18 -2.03
CA LYS A 147 15.28 6.97 -2.77
C LYS A 147 14.64 7.65 -3.96
N LEU A 148 15.17 8.81 -4.32
CA LEU A 148 14.91 9.40 -5.63
C LEU A 148 15.44 8.44 -6.70
N ALA A 149 14.67 8.28 -7.78
CA ALA A 149 15.16 7.64 -8.99
C ALA A 149 16.42 8.36 -9.50
N PRO A 150 17.35 7.66 -10.18
CA PRO A 150 18.58 8.26 -10.70
C PRO A 150 18.33 9.55 -11.51
N GLU A 151 17.29 9.55 -12.35
CA GLU A 151 16.89 10.73 -13.12
C GLU A 151 16.48 11.89 -12.20
N GLY A 152 15.73 11.61 -11.14
CA GLY A 152 15.34 12.60 -10.14
C GLY A 152 16.53 13.13 -9.33
N GLN A 153 17.51 12.29 -9.02
CA GLN A 153 18.77 12.71 -8.37
C GLN A 153 19.58 13.63 -9.29
N GLN A 154 19.69 13.28 -10.57
CA GLN A 154 20.38 14.12 -11.56
C GLN A 154 19.65 15.45 -11.76
N GLN A 155 18.32 15.45 -11.81
CA GLN A 155 17.52 16.68 -11.86
C GLN A 155 17.77 17.55 -10.62
N LEU A 156 17.70 16.99 -9.42
CA LEU A 156 17.99 17.73 -8.18
C LEU A 156 19.41 18.32 -8.19
N HIS A 157 20.40 17.54 -8.61
CA HIS A 157 21.78 18.01 -8.73
C HIS A 157 21.91 19.17 -9.73
N ASN A 158 21.30 19.05 -10.91
CA ASN A 158 21.30 20.08 -11.94
C ASN A 158 20.60 21.37 -11.48
N LEU A 159 19.48 21.25 -10.74
CA LEU A 159 18.77 22.39 -10.16
C LEU A 159 19.67 23.14 -9.17
N ASN A 160 20.28 22.40 -8.24
CA ASN A 160 21.18 22.96 -7.23
C ASN A 160 22.41 23.61 -7.88
N ALA A 161 23.00 22.98 -8.90
CA ALA A 161 24.16 23.51 -9.61
C ALA A 161 23.83 24.82 -10.35
N LYS A 162 22.67 24.90 -11.02
CA LYS A 162 22.24 26.11 -11.74
C LYS A 162 22.02 27.29 -10.80
N LEU A 163 21.33 27.07 -9.67
CA LEU A 163 21.05 28.15 -8.73
C LEU A 163 22.28 28.56 -7.93
N ALA A 164 23.27 27.67 -7.73
CA ALA A 164 24.55 28.02 -7.14
C ALA A 164 25.48 28.80 -8.10
N ASP A 165 25.23 28.74 -9.42
CA ASP A 165 26.07 29.41 -10.42
C ASP A 165 25.81 30.93 -10.48
N LYS A 166 26.79 31.71 -10.03
CA LYS A 166 26.77 33.19 -10.14
C LYS A 166 26.61 33.69 -11.57
N SER A 167 27.05 32.93 -12.56
CA SER A 167 26.91 33.27 -13.99
C SER A 167 25.47 33.12 -14.48
N TRP A 168 24.73 32.17 -13.92
CA TRP A 168 23.31 31.98 -14.21
C TRP A 168 22.50 33.20 -13.78
N TRP A 169 22.70 33.67 -12.55
CA TRP A 169 22.04 34.87 -12.01
C TRP A 169 22.29 36.13 -12.84
N LYS A 170 23.51 36.30 -13.37
CA LYS A 170 23.87 37.44 -14.23
C LYS A 170 23.21 37.42 -15.61
N LYS A 171 22.77 36.24 -16.07
CA LYS A 171 22.14 36.04 -17.39
C LYS A 171 20.62 36.16 -17.34
N GLN A 172 20.01 36.15 -16.15
CA GLN A 172 18.57 36.30 -16.00
C GLN A 172 18.18 37.77 -16.10
N ASP A 173 17.25 38.08 -17.02
CA ASP A 173 16.52 39.35 -16.99
C ASP A 173 15.61 39.36 -15.75
N ALA A 174 15.46 40.51 -15.08
CA ALA A 174 14.58 40.66 -13.93
C ALA A 174 13.12 40.29 -14.27
N ALA A 175 12.69 40.49 -15.52
CA ALA A 175 11.36 40.08 -15.98
C ALA A 175 11.21 38.55 -16.12
N GLN A 176 12.30 37.82 -16.37
CA GLN A 176 12.32 36.36 -16.55
C GLN A 176 12.72 35.61 -15.27
N LEU A 177 13.35 36.29 -14.32
CA LEU A 177 13.82 35.68 -13.08
C LEU A 177 12.67 35.16 -12.21
N ALA A 178 11.54 35.89 -12.15
CA ALA A 178 10.37 35.45 -11.38
C ALA A 178 9.80 34.12 -11.91
N SER A 179 9.60 34.01 -13.24
CA SER A 179 9.08 32.78 -13.85
C SER A 179 10.08 31.63 -13.76
N ALA A 180 11.38 31.93 -13.87
CA ALA A 180 12.43 30.94 -13.64
C ALA A 180 12.34 30.38 -12.21
N LEU A 181 12.33 31.23 -11.18
CA LEU A 181 12.25 30.80 -9.77
C LEU A 181 11.00 29.97 -9.47
N THR A 182 9.84 30.33 -10.03
CA THR A 182 8.62 29.52 -9.93
C THR A 182 8.82 28.14 -10.55
N ALA A 183 9.37 28.04 -11.76
CA ALA A 183 9.64 26.75 -12.40
C ALA A 183 10.64 25.88 -11.61
N TYR A 184 11.64 26.50 -10.96
CA TYR A 184 12.54 25.79 -10.04
C TYR A 184 11.78 25.25 -8.83
N SER A 185 10.94 26.07 -8.21
CA SER A 185 10.11 25.68 -7.07
C SER A 185 9.17 24.52 -7.41
N ASP A 186 8.52 24.57 -8.57
CA ASP A 186 7.61 23.53 -9.04
C ASP A 186 8.36 22.20 -9.25
N THR A 187 9.56 22.28 -9.84
CA THR A 187 10.39 21.08 -10.06
C THR A 187 10.85 20.49 -8.72
N LEU A 188 11.29 21.32 -7.77
CA LEU A 188 11.71 20.87 -6.44
C LEU A 188 10.55 20.23 -5.67
N THR A 189 9.36 20.83 -5.75
CA THR A 189 8.13 20.31 -5.14
C THR A 189 7.76 18.96 -5.74
N SER A 190 7.83 18.82 -7.06
CA SER A 190 7.54 17.58 -7.79
C SER A 190 8.53 16.45 -7.45
N LEU A 191 9.83 16.77 -7.37
CA LEU A 191 10.87 15.82 -6.96
C LEU A 191 10.65 15.35 -5.51
N THR A 192 10.36 16.27 -4.61
CA THR A 192 10.13 15.95 -3.19
C THR A 192 8.84 15.15 -3.01
N THR A 193 7.77 15.50 -3.73
CA THR A 193 6.53 14.72 -3.81
C THR A 193 6.80 13.29 -4.30
N SER A 194 7.65 13.13 -5.33
CA SER A 194 8.01 11.82 -5.88
C SER A 194 8.83 10.98 -4.89
N LEU A 195 9.76 11.60 -4.15
CA LEU A 195 10.55 10.94 -3.11
C LEU A 195 9.66 10.44 -1.96
N LEU A 196 8.84 11.33 -1.43
CA LEU A 196 8.00 11.05 -0.27
C LEU A 196 6.78 10.20 -0.64
N GLY A 197 6.37 10.20 -1.90
CA GLY A 197 5.22 9.43 -2.38
C GLY A 197 3.87 10.02 -2.00
N PHE A 198 3.83 11.29 -1.61
CA PHE A 198 2.61 12.02 -1.25
C PHE A 198 2.73 13.51 -1.54
N ASN A 199 1.57 14.18 -1.65
CA ASN A 199 1.49 15.61 -1.91
C ASN A 199 1.94 16.43 -0.68
N LEU A 200 2.89 17.35 -0.85
CA LEU A 200 3.42 18.20 0.23
C LEU A 200 2.41 19.21 0.77
N ALA A 201 1.46 19.64 -0.05
CA ALA A 201 0.40 20.57 0.36
C ALA A 201 -0.68 19.88 1.21
N SER A 202 -0.75 18.56 1.17
CA SER A 202 -1.69 17.77 1.97
C SER A 202 -1.05 16.44 2.36
N PRO A 203 -0.06 16.47 3.27
CA PRO A 203 0.57 15.25 3.75
C PRO A 203 -0.47 14.34 4.41
N PRO A 204 -0.37 13.01 4.23
CA PRO A 204 -1.25 12.07 4.91
C PRO A 204 -1.01 12.11 6.42
N ALA A 205 -2.04 11.75 7.18
CA ALA A 205 -1.89 11.57 8.62
C ALA A 205 -0.90 10.42 8.91
N VAL A 206 -0.14 10.55 10.00
CA VAL A 206 0.74 9.48 10.48
C VAL A 206 -0.14 8.26 10.79
N PRO A 207 0.14 7.09 10.19
CA PRO A 207 -0.57 5.86 10.52
C PRO A 207 -0.52 5.52 12.00
N ALA A 208 -1.46 4.69 12.46
CA ALA A 208 -1.39 4.17 13.82
C ALA A 208 -0.08 3.38 14.04
N PRO A 209 0.43 3.31 15.28
CA PRO A 209 1.59 2.49 15.59
C PRO A 209 1.42 1.06 15.09
N PHE A 210 2.47 0.52 14.49
CA PHE A 210 2.47 -0.82 13.92
C PHE A 210 2.00 -1.86 14.95
N SER A 211 1.07 -2.73 14.55
CA SER A 211 0.59 -3.84 15.36
C SER A 211 0.19 -5.03 14.49
N VAL A 212 0.61 -6.23 14.89
CA VAL A 212 0.20 -7.50 14.26
C VAL A 212 -1.01 -8.15 14.93
N SER A 213 -1.59 -7.55 15.97
CA SER A 213 -2.65 -8.20 16.77
C SER A 213 -3.89 -8.61 15.94
N ALA A 214 -4.29 -7.75 15.00
CA ALA A 214 -5.39 -8.05 14.08
C ALA A 214 -5.05 -9.24 13.16
N LEU A 215 -3.83 -9.28 12.62
CA LEU A 215 -3.35 -10.39 11.81
C LEU A 215 -3.30 -11.69 12.62
N GLU A 216 -2.80 -11.64 13.85
CA GLU A 216 -2.74 -12.82 14.73
C GLU A 216 -4.14 -13.36 15.06
N THR A 217 -5.12 -12.47 15.24
CA THR A 217 -6.53 -12.84 15.44
C THR A 217 -7.12 -13.52 14.20
N GLN A 218 -6.83 -13.02 13.00
CA GLN A 218 -7.22 -13.66 11.74
C GLN A 218 -6.58 -15.05 11.61
N LEU A 219 -5.27 -15.14 11.85
CA LEU A 219 -4.53 -16.40 11.76
C LEU A 219 -5.03 -17.44 12.78
N ALA A 220 -5.45 -17.02 13.98
CA ALA A 220 -6.05 -17.91 14.97
C ALA A 220 -7.34 -18.60 14.49
N THR A 221 -8.05 -18.00 13.52
CA THR A 221 -9.30 -18.52 12.95
C THR A 221 -9.13 -19.07 11.52
N HIS A 222 -7.89 -19.26 11.06
CA HIS A 222 -7.55 -19.69 9.70
C HIS A 222 -8.05 -18.74 8.60
N VAL A 223 -8.04 -17.45 8.88
CA VAL A 223 -8.25 -16.40 7.89
C VAL A 223 -6.93 -15.67 7.66
N PHE A 224 -6.67 -15.25 6.42
CA PHE A 224 -5.50 -14.44 6.09
C PHE A 224 -5.84 -13.40 5.03
N ASP A 225 -5.86 -12.14 5.45
CA ASP A 225 -5.95 -11.01 4.54
C ASP A 225 -4.55 -10.52 4.17
N GLN A 226 -4.12 -10.91 2.96
CA GLN A 226 -2.84 -10.48 2.40
C GLN A 226 -2.75 -8.95 2.25
N LYS A 227 -3.86 -8.26 1.95
CA LYS A 227 -3.87 -6.82 1.77
C LYS A 227 -3.67 -6.13 3.11
N ALA A 228 -4.34 -6.57 4.16
CA ALA A 228 -4.12 -6.07 5.51
C ALA A 228 -2.67 -6.27 5.95
N ALA A 229 -2.07 -7.45 5.70
CA ALA A 229 -0.67 -7.70 6.01
C ALA A 229 0.28 -6.79 5.20
N THR A 230 -0.03 -6.56 3.91
CA THR A 230 0.72 -5.64 3.05
C THR A 230 0.64 -4.19 3.55
N GLN A 231 -0.55 -3.77 4.00
CA GLN A 231 -0.80 -2.42 4.49
C GLN A 231 0.07 -2.13 5.72
N LEU A 232 0.27 -3.10 6.61
CA LEU A 232 1.13 -2.91 7.79
C LEU A 232 2.57 -2.49 7.43
N LEU A 233 3.13 -3.07 6.36
CA LEU A 233 4.46 -2.69 5.87
C LEU A 233 4.44 -1.30 5.20
N GLN A 234 3.37 -1.01 4.44
CA GLN A 234 3.20 0.30 3.79
C GLN A 234 3.01 1.43 4.81
N ASP A 235 2.28 1.18 5.89
CA ASP A 235 2.06 2.12 6.99
C ASP A 235 3.37 2.39 7.75
N ALA A 236 4.16 1.35 7.99
CA ALA A 236 5.50 1.50 8.56
C ALA A 236 6.40 2.37 7.67
N ALA A 237 6.41 2.10 6.36
CA ALA A 237 7.17 2.87 5.38
C ALA A 237 6.71 4.33 5.30
N LEU A 238 5.39 4.56 5.31
CA LEU A 238 4.82 5.90 5.30
C LEU A 238 5.19 6.66 6.58
N THR A 239 5.11 6.00 7.73
CA THR A 239 5.53 6.58 9.02
C THR A 239 6.99 7.03 8.95
N GLU A 240 7.89 6.18 8.45
CA GLU A 240 9.30 6.56 8.29
C GLU A 240 9.48 7.76 7.36
N LYS A 241 8.80 7.76 6.22
CA LYS A 241 8.87 8.86 5.26
C LYS A 241 8.34 10.17 5.82
N LEU A 242 7.24 10.14 6.58
CA LEU A 242 6.69 11.34 7.23
C LEU A 242 7.66 11.88 8.27
N VAL A 243 8.18 11.03 9.16
CA VAL A 243 9.09 11.47 10.23
C VAL A 243 10.46 11.89 9.70
N ALA A 244 11.03 11.15 8.75
CA ALA A 244 12.31 11.51 8.12
C ALA A 244 12.17 12.74 7.22
N GLY A 245 11.02 12.91 6.56
CA GLY A 245 10.73 13.95 5.57
C GLY A 245 10.29 15.29 6.15
N ASP A 246 9.85 15.36 7.41
CA ASP A 246 9.29 16.59 8.03
C ASP A 246 10.12 17.86 7.76
N GLN A 247 11.44 17.79 7.99
CA GLN A 247 12.32 18.95 7.77
C GLN A 247 12.53 19.28 6.29
N LEU A 248 12.51 18.27 5.42
CA LEU A 248 12.60 18.47 3.97
C LEU A 248 11.32 19.11 3.43
N ILE A 249 10.15 18.64 3.87
CA ILE A 249 8.84 19.21 3.51
C ILE A 249 8.81 20.70 3.88
N LYS A 250 9.20 21.02 5.12
CA LYS A 250 9.26 22.41 5.58
C LYS A 250 10.19 23.27 4.71
N ALA A 251 11.41 22.80 4.46
CA ALA A 251 12.38 23.54 3.64
C ALA A 251 11.88 23.82 2.22
N VAL A 252 11.20 22.86 1.60
CA VAL A 252 10.63 23.01 0.24
C VAL A 252 9.45 23.98 0.24
N ASN A 253 8.56 23.91 1.25
CA ASN A 253 7.45 24.85 1.39
C ASN A 253 7.94 26.29 1.66
N ASP A 254 9.00 26.45 2.46
CA ASP A 254 9.63 27.75 2.72
C ASP A 254 10.26 28.31 1.42
N PHE A 255 10.94 27.48 0.63
CA PHE A 255 11.47 27.86 -0.68
C PHE A 255 10.36 28.28 -1.66
N SER A 256 9.25 27.52 -1.71
CA SER A 256 8.12 27.84 -2.56
C SER A 256 7.46 29.16 -2.16
N SER A 257 7.34 29.42 -0.86
CA SER A 257 6.79 30.67 -0.34
C SER A 257 7.68 31.86 -0.69
N LEU A 258 9.01 31.69 -0.58
CA LEU A 258 9.99 32.70 -0.98
C LEU A 258 9.90 33.00 -2.49
N SER A 259 9.80 31.96 -3.32
CA SER A 259 9.71 32.09 -4.77
C SER A 259 8.43 32.82 -5.20
N ALA A 260 7.30 32.49 -4.56
CA ALA A 260 6.03 33.19 -4.79
C ALA A 260 6.07 34.65 -4.33
N ALA A 261 6.67 34.94 -3.17
CA ALA A 261 6.82 36.29 -2.66
C ALA A 261 7.73 37.14 -3.55
N ALA A 262 8.84 36.57 -4.04
CA ALA A 262 9.76 37.22 -4.98
C ALA A 262 9.10 37.52 -6.34
N ALA A 263 8.15 36.70 -6.78
CA ALA A 263 7.40 36.92 -8.01
C ALA A 263 6.26 37.96 -7.87
N ALA A 264 5.61 38.02 -6.71
CA ALA A 264 4.45 38.89 -6.47
C ALA A 264 4.82 40.28 -5.92
N GLY A 265 5.89 40.37 -5.12
CA GLY A 265 6.39 41.63 -4.57
C GLY A 265 7.46 42.20 -5.47
N GLY A 266 7.39 43.49 -5.81
CA GLY A 266 8.44 44.20 -6.57
C GLY A 266 9.82 44.24 -5.90
N GLU A 267 10.09 43.39 -4.91
CA GLU A 267 11.37 43.20 -4.24
C GLU A 267 12.44 42.66 -5.19
N LEU A 268 12.06 41.85 -6.20
CA LEU A 268 12.95 41.44 -7.28
C LEU A 268 13.53 42.62 -8.07
N GLN A 269 12.72 43.66 -8.27
CA GLN A 269 13.10 44.89 -8.98
C GLN A 269 13.83 45.88 -8.07
N ARG A 270 13.48 45.89 -6.77
CA ARG A 270 14.07 46.81 -5.77
C ARG A 270 15.41 46.33 -5.23
N ASN A 271 15.59 45.03 -4.99
CA ASN A 271 16.81 44.46 -4.42
C ASN A 271 17.08 43.01 -4.90
N PRO A 272 17.54 42.83 -6.16
CA PRO A 272 17.78 41.50 -6.73
C PRO A 272 18.90 40.73 -6.01
N LYS A 273 19.88 41.43 -5.40
CA LYS A 273 20.96 40.79 -4.63
C LYS A 273 20.44 40.12 -3.37
N LYS A 274 19.55 40.79 -2.64
CA LYS A 274 18.92 40.20 -1.45
C LYS A 274 18.11 38.95 -1.80
N VAL A 275 17.30 39.02 -2.88
CA VAL A 275 16.55 37.84 -3.34
C VAL A 275 17.50 36.68 -3.69
N GLN A 276 18.61 36.97 -4.38
CA GLN A 276 19.62 35.96 -4.66
C GLN A 276 20.19 35.33 -3.37
N GLU A 277 20.52 36.14 -2.36
CA GLU A 277 21.01 35.66 -1.07
C GLU A 277 19.97 34.78 -0.34
N ASP A 278 18.72 35.22 -0.29
CA ASP A 278 17.62 34.49 0.34
C ASP A 278 17.34 33.15 -0.38
N VAL A 279 17.37 33.14 -1.72
CA VAL A 279 17.19 31.93 -2.53
C VAL A 279 18.35 30.96 -2.29
N LEU A 280 19.60 31.43 -2.30
CA LEU A 280 20.78 30.59 -2.02
C LEU A 280 20.76 30.02 -0.60
N ALA A 281 20.37 30.82 0.39
CA ALA A 281 20.22 30.38 1.76
C ALA A 281 19.14 29.29 1.88
N SER A 282 17.99 29.49 1.25
CA SER A 282 16.88 28.52 1.26
C SER A 282 17.28 27.20 0.57
N LEU A 283 18.00 27.24 -0.56
CA LEU A 283 18.53 26.03 -1.20
C LEU A 283 19.50 25.26 -0.32
N HIS A 284 20.33 25.95 0.45
CA HIS A 284 21.22 25.30 1.40
C HIS A 284 20.44 24.57 2.51
N VAL A 285 19.33 25.15 2.96
CA VAL A 285 18.40 24.51 3.91
C VAL A 285 17.73 23.29 3.28
N VAL A 286 17.28 23.36 2.03
CA VAL A 286 16.73 22.23 1.27
C VAL A 286 17.77 21.10 1.14
N GLY A 287 19.01 21.42 0.79
CA GLY A 287 20.11 20.45 0.71
C GLY A 287 20.35 19.74 2.04
N LYS A 288 20.43 20.50 3.14
CA LYS A 288 20.51 19.92 4.50
C LYS A 288 19.29 19.06 4.84
N GLY A 289 18.09 19.45 4.42
CA GLY A 289 16.87 18.67 4.57
C GLY A 289 16.95 17.32 3.87
N MET A 290 17.46 17.29 2.64
CA MET A 290 17.67 16.08 1.85
C MET A 290 18.71 15.16 2.49
N ASP A 291 19.84 15.71 2.95
CA ASP A 291 20.88 14.92 3.64
C ASP A 291 20.34 14.29 4.93
N ARG A 292 19.57 15.06 5.70
CA ARG A 292 18.91 14.55 6.92
C ARG A 292 17.87 13.49 6.61
N TYR A 293 17.07 13.66 5.56
CA TYR A 293 16.13 12.64 5.11
C TYR A 293 16.88 11.32 4.80
N ASN A 294 17.92 11.38 3.98
CA ASN A 294 18.72 10.22 3.60
C ASN A 294 19.34 9.51 4.81
N ALA A 295 19.83 10.29 5.80
CA ALA A 295 20.39 9.73 7.03
C ALA A 295 19.32 9.10 7.93
N ARG A 296 18.09 9.65 7.96
CA ARG A 296 17.04 9.25 8.91
C ARG A 296 16.14 8.14 8.42
N VAL A 297 15.79 8.13 7.13
CA VAL A 297 14.78 7.20 6.58
C VAL A 297 15.14 5.74 6.87
N ARG A 298 16.44 5.42 6.95
CA ARG A 298 16.93 4.07 7.28
C ARG A 298 17.29 3.83 8.74
N ALA A 299 17.42 4.89 9.53
CA ALA A 299 17.80 4.77 10.93
C ALA A 299 16.60 4.39 11.83
N GLN A 300 15.38 4.54 11.33
CA GLN A 300 14.16 4.36 12.11
C GLN A 300 13.71 2.90 12.26
N ASN A 301 14.17 2.00 11.39
CA ASN A 301 13.94 0.54 11.45
C ASN A 301 12.47 0.07 11.53
N ASN A 302 11.47 0.95 11.41
CA ASN A 302 10.05 0.58 11.48
C ASN A 302 9.69 -0.41 10.38
N VAL A 303 10.21 -0.23 9.16
CA VAL A 303 9.96 -1.16 8.05
C VAL A 303 10.57 -2.54 8.34
N PHE A 304 11.79 -2.59 8.87
CA PHE A 304 12.45 -3.84 9.25
C PHE A 304 11.76 -4.53 10.44
N ASP A 305 11.31 -3.76 11.43
CA ASP A 305 10.57 -4.28 12.58
C ASP A 305 9.21 -4.83 12.14
N ALA A 306 8.54 -4.15 11.21
CA ALA A 306 7.30 -4.63 10.60
C ALA A 306 7.52 -5.94 9.83
N GLU A 307 8.55 -6.01 8.98
CA GLU A 307 8.92 -7.24 8.26
C GLU A 307 9.19 -8.39 9.24
N LYS A 308 10.00 -8.15 10.27
CA LYS A 308 10.35 -9.15 11.29
C LYS A 308 9.13 -9.67 12.04
N ALA A 309 8.21 -8.78 12.43
CA ALA A 309 6.97 -9.16 13.09
C ALA A 309 6.04 -9.96 12.17
N LEU A 310 5.88 -9.53 10.90
CA LEU A 310 5.11 -10.27 9.90
C LEU A 310 5.69 -11.67 9.65
N LEU A 311 7.01 -11.78 9.51
CA LEU A 311 7.71 -13.07 9.38
C LEU A 311 7.49 -13.96 10.60
N LYS A 312 7.56 -13.39 11.81
CA LYS A 312 7.35 -14.13 13.06
C LYS A 312 5.94 -14.71 13.14
N SER A 313 4.91 -13.88 12.98
CA SER A 313 3.51 -14.32 13.10
C SER A 313 3.13 -15.31 12.01
N THR A 314 3.56 -15.09 10.76
CA THR A 314 3.30 -16.03 9.65
C THR A 314 4.06 -17.34 9.80
N SER A 315 5.32 -17.32 10.24
CA SER A 315 6.11 -18.54 10.47
C SER A 315 5.53 -19.37 11.61
N ALA A 316 5.08 -18.72 12.70
CA ALA A 316 4.42 -19.40 13.81
C ALA A 316 3.14 -20.12 13.36
N TYR A 317 2.31 -19.47 12.51
CA TYR A 317 1.12 -20.09 11.95
C TYR A 317 1.44 -21.30 11.06
N VAL A 318 2.42 -21.17 10.16
CA VAL A 318 2.82 -22.27 9.26
C VAL A 318 3.38 -23.45 10.05
N ALA A 319 4.19 -23.22 11.08
CA ALA A 319 4.75 -24.27 11.94
C ALA A 319 3.66 -25.01 12.71
N LYS A 320 2.68 -24.28 13.28
CA LYS A 320 1.55 -24.87 14.02
C LYS A 320 0.65 -25.74 13.13
N ASN A 321 0.54 -25.41 11.84
CA ASN A 321 -0.36 -26.06 10.89
C ASN A 321 0.35 -26.99 9.89
N ARG A 322 1.62 -27.34 10.14
CA ARG A 322 2.37 -28.31 9.35
C ARG A 322 2.12 -29.77 9.76
N LYS A 323 1.47 -29.98 10.91
CA LYS A 323 1.01 -31.27 11.43
C LYS A 323 -0.42 -31.53 11.01
#